data_AF-A0A6I3TA40-F1
#
_entry.id   AF-A0A6I3TA40-F1
#
_cell.length_a   1.000
_cell.length_b   1.000
_cell.length_c   1.000
_cell.angle_alpha   90.00
_cell.angle_beta   90.00
_cell.angle_gamma   90.00
#
_symmetry.space_group_name_H-M   'P 1'
#
loop_
_entity.id
_entity.type
_entity.pdbx_description
1 polymer ?
#
loop_
_entity_poly.entity_id
_entity_poly.type
_entity_poly.pdbx_seq_one_letter_code
_entity_poly.pdbx_strand_id
1 'polypeptide(L)'
;WLGADGGVARYRLRLEPALALLRLRRDSYIFQDKTVQDIVTELLSDFPQLRFGFDISQDQPTRTICTQYRESDLEFFTRLLASEGLNWRFEHDQPQGEDPDSPD
;
A
#
# COMPACT_ATOMS: atom_id res chain seq x y z
N TRP A 1 7.71 -19.02 -18.31
CA TRP A 1 7.29 -20.37 -18.72
C TRP A 1 8.39 -21.35 -18.33
N LEU A 2 8.09 -22.36 -17.52
CA LEU A 2 9.09 -23.30 -16.93
C LEU A 2 9.06 -24.68 -17.59
N GLY A 3 8.47 -24.79 -18.79
CA GLY A 3 8.23 -26.04 -19.48
C GLY A 3 6.97 -26.78 -18.99
N ALA A 4 6.54 -27.73 -19.81
CA ALA A 4 5.46 -28.67 -19.54
C ALA A 4 5.94 -30.06 -20.02
N ASP A 5 5.80 -31.09 -19.20
CA ASP A 5 6.32 -32.45 -19.42
C ASP A 5 5.24 -33.40 -19.99
N GLY A 6 4.34 -32.87 -20.81
CA GLY A 6 3.36 -33.68 -21.55
C GLY A 6 2.10 -34.08 -20.77
N GLY A 7 1.99 -33.70 -19.49
CA GLY A 7 0.78 -33.92 -18.68
C GLY A 7 0.45 -32.81 -17.68
N VAL A 8 1.43 -31.98 -17.28
CA VAL A 8 1.22 -30.82 -16.39
C VAL A 8 2.00 -29.61 -16.88
N ALA A 9 1.52 -28.42 -16.52
CA ALA A 9 2.19 -27.14 -16.80
C ALA A 9 2.73 -26.53 -15.52
N ARG A 10 3.95 -25.99 -15.56
CA ARG A 10 4.59 -25.32 -14.42
C ARG A 10 4.47 -23.81 -14.54
N TYR A 11 3.87 -23.20 -13.52
CA TYR A 11 3.75 -21.75 -13.39
C TYR A 11 4.60 -21.22 -12.23
N ARG A 12 5.05 -19.98 -12.37
CA ARG A 12 5.69 -19.23 -11.30
C ARG A 12 4.96 -17.91 -11.17
N LEU A 13 4.45 -17.64 -9.98
CA LEU A 13 3.79 -16.41 -9.64
C LEU A 13 4.62 -15.70 -8.57
N ARG A 14 4.72 -14.38 -8.67
CA ARG A 14 5.27 -13.52 -7.64
C ARG A 14 4.10 -12.76 -7.03
N LEU A 15 3.82 -13.07 -5.77
CA LEU A 15 2.80 -12.36 -5.02
C LEU A 15 3.43 -11.17 -4.31
N GLU A 16 2.84 -9.99 -4.47
CA GLU A 16 3.23 -8.77 -3.77
C GLU A 16 1.96 -8.09 -3.22
N PRO A 17 2.07 -7.34 -2.11
CA PRO A 17 0.93 -6.60 -1.59
C PRO A 17 0.50 -5.53 -2.59
N ALA A 18 -0.76 -5.09 -2.51
CA ALA A 18 -1.28 -4.01 -3.35
C ALA A 18 -0.44 -2.72 -3.26
N LEU A 19 0.28 -2.52 -2.14
CA LEU A 19 1.21 -1.38 -1.96
C LEU A 19 2.34 -1.38 -3.01
N ALA A 20 2.69 -2.53 -3.60
CA ALA A 20 3.70 -2.60 -4.66
C ALA A 20 3.32 -1.80 -5.91
N LEU A 21 2.02 -1.49 -6.11
CA LEU A 21 1.54 -0.66 -7.22
C LEU A 21 2.08 0.76 -7.16
N LEU A 22 2.37 1.29 -5.98
CA LEU A 22 2.96 2.61 -5.79
C LEU A 22 4.36 2.73 -6.43
N ARG A 23 5.01 1.62 -6.78
CA ARG A 23 6.30 1.62 -7.51
C ARG A 23 6.12 1.94 -8.99
N LEU A 24 4.91 1.81 -9.53
CA LEU A 24 4.63 1.91 -10.96
C LEU A 24 4.34 3.35 -11.40
N ARG A 25 4.05 4.24 -10.43
CA ARG A 25 3.73 5.64 -10.68
C ARG A 25 4.81 6.54 -10.09
N ARG A 26 5.13 7.62 -10.81
CA ARG A 26 6.15 8.60 -10.45
C ARG A 26 5.67 9.99 -10.83
N ASP A 27 5.49 10.83 -9.83
CA ASP A 27 4.87 12.14 -9.98
C ASP A 27 5.70 13.27 -9.38
N SER A 28 5.18 14.48 -9.49
CA SER A 28 5.66 15.65 -8.75
C SER A 28 4.48 16.45 -8.23
N TYR A 29 4.36 16.54 -6.92
CA TYR A 29 3.21 17.14 -6.25
C TYR A 29 3.65 17.98 -5.04
N ILE A 30 2.88 19.02 -4.73
CA ILE A 30 3.10 19.88 -3.57
C ILE A 30 1.89 19.76 -2.66
N PHE A 31 2.14 19.26 -1.45
CA PHE A 31 1.18 19.22 -0.35
C PHE A 31 1.44 20.41 0.56
N GLN A 32 0.41 21.19 0.86
CA GLN A 32 0.50 22.38 1.73
C GLN A 32 -0.48 22.25 2.88
N ASP A 33 -0.05 22.67 4.07
CA ASP A 33 -0.85 22.69 5.30
C ASP A 33 -1.55 21.35 5.59
N LYS A 34 -0.80 20.24 5.46
CA LYS A 34 -1.30 18.87 5.63
C LYS A 34 -0.48 18.08 6.66
N THR A 35 -1.14 17.19 7.38
CA THR A 35 -0.49 16.18 8.24
C THR A 35 0.03 15.01 7.40
N VAL A 36 0.81 14.09 7.99
CA VAL A 36 1.19 12.84 7.28
C VAL A 36 -0.04 12.04 6.90
N GLN A 37 -0.99 11.87 7.82
CA GLN A 37 -2.24 11.16 7.55
C GLN A 37 -3.00 11.73 6.36
N ASP A 38 -3.09 13.07 6.24
CA ASP A 38 -3.75 13.71 5.10
C ASP A 38 -3.03 13.40 3.79
N ILE A 39 -1.69 13.54 3.77
CA ILE A 39 -0.88 13.29 2.59
C ILE A 39 -0.97 11.82 2.17
N VAL A 40 -0.88 10.89 3.13
CA VAL A 40 -0.99 9.45 2.87
C VAL A 40 -2.39 9.10 2.35
N THR A 41 -3.44 9.67 2.94
CA THR A 41 -4.81 9.45 2.48
C THR A 41 -5.01 9.93 1.05
N GLU A 42 -4.50 11.12 0.73
CA GLU A 42 -4.55 11.68 -0.63
C GLU A 42 -3.75 10.82 -1.61
N LEU A 43 -2.52 10.44 -1.27
CA LEU A 43 -1.65 9.60 -2.10
C LEU A 43 -2.28 8.22 -2.40
N LEU A 44 -2.87 7.58 -1.39
CA LEU A 44 -3.46 6.25 -1.53
C LEU A 44 -4.85 6.27 -2.18
N SER A 45 -5.51 7.44 -2.27
CA SER A 45 -6.85 7.57 -2.87
C SER A 45 -6.90 7.19 -4.35
N ASP A 46 -5.77 7.30 -5.05
CA ASP A 46 -5.62 6.88 -6.45
C ASP A 46 -5.56 5.36 -6.64
N PHE A 47 -5.52 4.58 -5.55
CA PHE A 47 -5.39 3.12 -5.55
C PHE A 47 -6.56 2.46 -4.80
N PRO A 48 -7.78 2.40 -5.38
CA PRO A 48 -8.99 1.94 -4.69
C PRO A 48 -8.94 0.49 -4.17
N GLN A 49 -8.00 -0.32 -4.65
CA GLN A 49 -7.72 -1.68 -4.17
C GLN A 49 -6.99 -1.71 -2.82
N LEU A 50 -6.40 -0.60 -2.38
CA LEU A 50 -5.72 -0.50 -1.09
C LEU A 50 -6.74 -0.26 0.02
N ARG A 51 -6.75 -1.18 0.99
CA ARG A 51 -7.43 -1.00 2.27
C ARG A 51 -6.37 -0.67 3.31
N PHE A 52 -6.54 0.43 4.01
CA PHE A 52 -5.62 0.87 5.05
C PHE A 52 -6.38 1.54 6.19
N GLY A 53 -5.73 1.58 7.35
CA GLY A 53 -6.18 2.31 8.53
C GLY A 53 -4.98 2.87 9.27
N PHE A 54 -5.23 3.83 10.14
CA PHE A 54 -4.20 4.44 10.97
C PHE A 54 -4.34 3.94 12.41
N ASP A 55 -3.26 3.39 12.94
CA ASP A 55 -3.09 3.05 14.36
C ASP A 55 -1.90 3.85 14.88
N ILE A 56 -2.15 5.14 15.17
CA ILE A 56 -1.12 6.11 15.55
C ILE A 56 -1.59 6.81 16.83
N SER A 57 -0.78 6.73 17.88
CA SER A 57 -1.07 7.37 19.18
C SER A 57 -0.48 8.77 19.32
N GLN A 58 0.43 9.16 18.43
CA GLN A 58 1.12 10.44 18.45
C GLN A 58 0.40 11.45 17.56
N ASP A 59 0.29 12.69 18.06
CA ASP A 59 -0.15 13.82 17.24
C ASP A 59 0.89 14.10 16.15
N GLN A 60 0.40 14.25 14.92
CA GLN A 60 1.26 14.54 13.77
C GLN A 60 1.25 16.03 13.47
N PRO A 61 2.41 16.68 13.37
CA PRO A 61 2.47 18.09 13.04
C PRO A 61 1.97 18.35 11.61
N THR A 62 1.22 19.43 11.46
CA THR A 62 0.88 19.96 10.14
C THR A 62 2.14 20.51 9.49
N ARG A 63 2.43 20.08 8.26
CA ARG A 63 3.52 20.62 7.46
C ARG A 63 3.03 21.79 6.63
N THR A 64 3.74 22.91 6.70
CA THR A 64 3.52 24.05 5.81
C THR A 64 3.69 23.65 4.35
N ILE A 65 4.72 22.85 4.04
CA ILE A 65 4.95 22.31 2.70
C ILE A 65 5.61 20.94 2.75
N CYS A 66 5.16 20.03 1.91
CA CYS A 66 5.79 18.74 1.63
C CYS A 66 5.74 18.49 0.12
N THR A 67 6.85 18.04 -0.46
CA THR A 67 6.96 17.85 -1.91
C THR A 67 7.34 16.41 -2.21
N GLN A 68 6.58 15.80 -3.11
CA GLN A 68 7.01 14.64 -3.89
C GLN A 68 7.68 15.18 -5.14
N TYR A 69 8.97 14.90 -5.35
CA TYR A 69 9.68 15.45 -6.52
C TYR A 69 10.37 14.36 -7.32
N ARG A 70 9.78 14.03 -8.47
CA ARG A 70 10.28 13.01 -9.41
C ARG A 70 10.68 11.75 -8.66
N GLU A 71 9.85 11.26 -7.75
CA GLU A 71 10.07 10.01 -7.03
C GLU A 71 8.79 9.17 -7.15
N SER A 72 8.93 7.84 -7.09
CA SER A 72 7.75 6.97 -7.11
C SER A 72 6.89 7.20 -5.87
N ASP A 73 5.60 6.86 -5.97
CA ASP A 73 4.70 7.01 -4.82
C ASP A 73 5.19 6.16 -3.64
N LEU A 74 5.83 5.01 -3.91
CA LEU A 74 6.37 4.16 -2.84
C LEU A 74 7.58 4.80 -2.15
N GLU A 75 8.49 5.40 -2.93
CA GLU A 75 9.66 6.10 -2.39
C GLU A 75 9.21 7.29 -1.53
N PHE A 76 8.24 8.07 -2.02
CA PHE A 76 7.67 9.19 -1.29
C PHE A 76 6.98 8.74 -0.01
N PHE A 77 6.07 7.76 -0.10
CA PHE A 77 5.37 7.17 1.05
C PHE A 77 6.35 6.67 2.11
N THR A 78 7.37 5.92 1.71
CA THR A 78 8.37 5.36 2.61
C THR A 78 9.16 6.46 3.32
N ARG A 79 9.64 7.46 2.59
CA ARG A 79 10.39 8.60 3.15
C ARG A 79 9.52 9.46 4.07
N LEU A 80 8.27 9.69 3.70
CA LEU A 80 7.33 10.49 4.48
C LEU A 80 7.06 9.84 5.84
N LEU A 81 6.73 8.55 5.88
CA LEU A 81 6.51 7.83 7.13
C LEU A 81 7.77 7.78 7.99
N ALA A 82 8.92 7.48 7.39
CA ALA A 82 10.20 7.42 8.09
C ALA A 82 10.57 8.77 8.74
N SER A 83 10.22 9.90 8.12
CA SER A 83 10.53 11.23 8.67
C SER A 83 9.82 11.53 10.00
N GLU A 84 8.70 10.86 10.28
CA GLU A 84 7.97 10.96 11.55
C GLU A 84 8.14 9.72 12.44
N GLY A 85 9.05 8.81 12.09
CA GLY A 85 9.23 7.55 12.83
C GLY A 85 8.04 6.59 12.73
N LEU A 86 7.18 6.76 11.73
CA LEU A 86 6.03 5.88 11.48
C LEU A 86 6.46 4.64 10.69
N ASN A 87 5.75 3.55 10.93
CA ASN A 87 5.90 2.28 10.22
C ASN A 87 4.53 1.76 9.78
N TRP A 88 4.52 0.70 8.97
CA TRP A 88 3.29 0.04 8.55
C TRP A 88 3.45 -1.49 8.59
N ARG A 89 2.32 -2.17 8.67
CA ARG A 89 2.22 -3.63 8.59
C ARG A 89 1.06 -4.02 7.69
N PHE A 90 1.10 -5.25 7.18
CA PHE A 90 0.02 -5.81 6.37
C PHE A 90 -0.82 -6.76 7.22
N GLU A 91 -2.13 -6.55 7.22
CA GLU A 91 -3.10 -7.51 7.73
C GLU A 91 -3.63 -8.35 6.56
N HIS A 92 -3.68 -9.67 6.75
CA HIS A 92 -4.16 -10.61 5.75
C HIS A 92 -5.38 -11.31 6.31
N ASP A 93 -6.56 -10.91 5.85
CA ASP A 93 -7.80 -11.59 6.20
C ASP A 93 -7.93 -12.85 5.36
N GLN A 94 -8.20 -13.99 6.01
CA GLN A 94 -8.72 -15.13 5.30
C GLN A 94 -10.20 -14.87 5.02
N PRO A 95 -10.67 -15.04 3.78
CA PRO A 95 -12.11 -15.11 3.56
C PRO A 95 -12.63 -16.24 4.45
N GLN A 96 -13.59 -15.92 5.33
CA GLN A 96 -14.27 -16.91 6.14
C GLN A 96 -14.88 -17.90 5.15
N GLY A 97 -14.37 -19.14 5.12
CA GLY A 97 -14.94 -20.16 4.27
C GLY A 97 -16.41 -20.28 4.65
N GLU A 98 -17.32 -20.11 3.70
CA GLU A 98 -18.65 -20.68 3.84
C GLU A 98 -18.42 -22.18 4.03
N ASP A 99 -18.57 -22.67 5.26
CA ASP A 99 -18.59 -24.10 5.53
C ASP A 99 -19.77 -24.68 4.74
N PRO A 100 -19.53 -25.52 3.72
CA PRO A 100 -20.59 -26.08 2.90
C PRO A 100 -21.46 -27.11 3.66
N ASP A 101 -21.16 -27.35 4.94
CA ASP A 101 -21.77 -28.38 5.80
C ASP A 101 -22.49 -27.79 7.03
N SER A 102 -22.81 -26.48 7.04
CA SER A 102 -23.63 -25.92 8.11
C SER A 102 -25.06 -26.48 8.02
N PRO A 103 -25.58 -27.19 9.04
CA PRO A 103 -26.94 -27.72 8.99
C PRO A 103 -27.98 -26.60 9.11
N ASP A 104 -29.00 -26.70 8.27
CA ASP A 104 -30.23 -25.88 8.23
C ASP A 104 -31.09 -26.07 9.51
#